data_AF-A0A484MYJ2-F1
#
_entry.id   AF-A0A484MYJ2-F1
#
_cell.length_a   1.000
_cell.length_b   1.000
_cell.length_c   1.000
_cell.angle_alpha   90.00
_cell.angle_beta   90.00
_cell.angle_gamma   90.00
#
_symmetry.space_group_name_H-M   'P 1'
#
loop_
_entity.id
_entity.type
_entity.pdbx_description
1 polymer ?
#
loop_
_entity_poly.entity_id
_entity_poly.type
_entity_poly.pdbx_seq_one_letter_code
_entity_poly.pdbx_strand_id
1 'polypeptide(L)'
;MCVDCLPFFRTVKTTEEQRSTQPWRLELAKDVPQQSDGIACGVRILAFAEYLLAGLPLCPDYTHEHVDDFRRQYAARIFWKTVA
;
A
#
# COMPACT_ATOMS: atom_id res chain seq x y z
N MET A 1 -4.79 7.10 16.18
CA MET A 1 -5.44 7.77 15.03
C MET A 1 -6.17 6.68 14.25
N CYS A 2 -7.49 6.78 14.08
CA CYS A 2 -8.28 5.78 13.35
C CYS A 2 -7.93 5.83 11.87
N VAL A 3 -7.32 4.75 11.37
CA VAL A 3 -7.21 4.44 9.94
C VAL A 3 -8.54 3.86 9.47
N ASP A 4 -9.56 4.72 9.41
CA ASP A 4 -10.84 4.34 8.84
C ASP A 4 -10.68 4.15 7.33
N CYS A 5 -10.68 2.87 6.95
CA CYS A 5 -11.00 2.33 5.64
C CYS A 5 -10.33 3.01 4.44
N LEU A 6 -9.01 2.81 4.29
CA LEU A 6 -8.34 3.07 3.01
C LEU A 6 -9.01 2.19 1.93
N PRO A 7 -9.47 2.77 0.80
CA PRO A 7 -10.14 2.01 -0.22
C PRO A 7 -9.16 1.02 -0.87
N PHE A 8 -9.55 -0.26 -0.89
CA PHE A 8 -8.90 -1.29 -1.70
C PHE A 8 -8.77 -0.78 -3.14
N PHE A 9 -7.60 -0.99 -3.75
CA PHE A 9 -7.30 -0.53 -5.11
C PHE A 9 -8.46 -0.82 -6.07
N ARG A 10 -8.94 0.22 -6.75
CA ARG A 10 -9.88 0.08 -7.86
C ARG A 10 -9.15 0.44 -9.14
N THR A 11 -9.19 -0.47 -10.12
CA THR A 11 -8.71 -0.15 -11.47
C THR A 11 -9.59 0.94 -12.07
N VAL A 12 -8.98 2.05 -12.45
CA VAL A 12 -9.64 3.13 -13.21
C VAL A 12 -9.16 3.04 -14.65
N LYS A 13 -10.09 2.92 -15.60
CA LYS A 13 -9.77 3.06 -17.02
C LYS A 13 -9.71 4.55 -17.36
N THR A 14 -8.59 5.01 -17.89
CA THR A 14 -8.45 6.38 -18.42
C THR A 14 -8.85 6.42 -19.89
N THR A 15 -9.53 7.50 -20.31
CA THR A 15 -9.77 7.81 -21.72
C THR A 15 -8.51 8.37 -22.37
N GLU A 16 -8.47 8.48 -23.71
CA GLU A 16 -7.30 9.05 -24.40
C GLU A 16 -7.04 10.50 -24.01
N GLU A 17 -8.10 11.28 -23.81
CA GLU A 17 -8.03 12.70 -23.40
C GLU A 17 -7.46 12.88 -21.98
N GLN A 18 -7.53 11.85 -21.14
CA GLN A 18 -7.02 11.85 -19.77
C GLN A 18 -5.56 11.39 -19.67
N ARG A 19 -4.97 10.89 -20.75
CA ARG A 19 -3.57 10.43 -20.75
C ARG A 19 -2.65 11.63 -20.85
N SER A 20 -1.81 11.80 -19.83
CA SER A 20 -0.72 12.77 -19.88
C SER A 20 0.26 12.42 -21.01
N THR A 21 0.68 13.41 -21.78
CA THR A 21 1.75 13.31 -22.78
C THR A 21 3.14 13.59 -22.18
N GLN A 22 3.20 13.90 -20.88
CA GLN A 22 4.48 14.13 -20.21
C GLN A 22 5.30 12.84 -20.18
N PRO A 23 6.64 12.94 -20.33
CA PRO A 23 7.50 11.78 -20.24
C PRO A 23 7.44 11.18 -18.84
N TRP A 24 7.46 9.85 -18.78
CA TRP A 24 7.56 9.12 -17.52
C TRP A 24 8.85 9.49 -16.80
N ARG A 25 8.73 9.75 -15.50
CA ARG A 25 9.86 9.96 -14.61
C ARG A 25 10.02 8.75 -13.73
N LEU A 26 11.26 8.29 -13.59
CA LEU A 26 11.60 7.27 -12.61
C LEU A 26 11.86 7.96 -11.27
N GLU A 27 11.08 7.62 -10.26
CA GLU A 27 11.34 8.04 -8.89
C GLU A 27 11.83 6.83 -8.08
N LEU A 28 13.06 6.92 -7.58
CA LEU A 28 13.60 5.94 -6.65
C LEU A 28 13.35 6.43 -5.23
N ALA A 29 12.40 5.80 -4.54
CA ALA A 29 12.19 6.05 -3.12
C ALA A 29 13.45 5.62 -2.34
N LYS A 30 14.10 6.58 -1.70
CA LYS A 30 15.23 6.34 -0.79
C LYS A 30 14.69 6.02 0.61
N ASP A 31 15.50 5.33 1.40
CA ASP A 31 15.23 5.10 2.83
C ASP A 31 13.93 4.32 3.13
N VAL A 32 13.47 3.51 2.15
CA VAL A 32 12.32 2.61 2.34
C VAL A 32 12.75 1.42 3.21
N PRO A 33 12.02 1.12 4.30
CA PRO A 33 12.31 -0.02 5.17
C PRO A 33 12.35 -1.34 4.38
N GLN A 34 13.55 -1.94 4.31
CA GLN A 34 13.76 -3.20 3.61
C GLN A 34 13.23 -4.38 4.43
N GLN A 35 12.75 -5.41 3.74
CA GLN A 35 12.37 -6.66 4.40
C GLN A 35 13.59 -7.49 4.77
N SER A 36 13.53 -8.14 5.93
CA SER A 36 14.51 -9.09 6.43
C SER A 36 14.25 -10.53 6.00
N ASP A 37 13.01 -10.85 5.60
CA ASP A 37 12.56 -12.18 5.21
C ASP A 37 11.71 -12.14 3.93
N GLY A 38 11.58 -13.28 3.26
CA GLY A 38 10.82 -13.40 2.01
C GLY A 38 9.31 -13.54 2.15
N ILE A 39 8.78 -13.72 3.37
CA ILE A 39 7.36 -14.04 3.61
C ILE A 39 6.55 -12.74 3.78
N ALA A 40 7.19 -11.65 4.18
CA ALA A 40 6.54 -10.35 4.41
C ALA A 40 6.30 -9.52 3.12
N CYS A 41 6.84 -9.92 1.96
CA CYS A 41 6.89 -9.06 0.77
C CYS A 41 5.52 -8.54 0.30
N GLY A 42 4.50 -9.41 0.25
CA GLY A 42 3.15 -9.03 -0.15
C GLY A 42 2.51 -8.04 0.82
N VAL A 43 2.68 -8.27 2.13
CA VAL A 43 2.14 -7.38 3.18
C VAL A 43 2.84 -6.01 3.13
N ARG A 44 4.16 -5.99 2.91
CA ARG A 44 4.93 -4.74 2.77
C ARG A 44 4.50 -3.92 1.56
N ILE A 45 4.26 -4.54 0.40
CA ILE A 45 3.80 -3.83 -0.80
C ILE A 45 2.41 -3.20 -0.57
N LEU A 46 1.50 -3.92 0.09
CA LEU A 46 0.18 -3.38 0.40
C LEU A 46 0.25 -2.18 1.35
N ALA A 47 1.06 -2.30 2.42
CA ALA A 47 1.29 -1.19 3.34
C ALA A 47 1.92 0.00 2.61
N PHE A 48 2.99 -0.23 1.85
CA PHE A 48 3.69 0.81 1.08
C PHE A 48 2.73 1.63 0.23
N ALA A 49 1.83 0.96 -0.49
CA ALA A 49 0.88 1.63 -1.34
C ALA A 49 -0.26 2.33 -0.58
N GLU A 50 -0.72 1.79 0.55
CA GLU A 50 -1.67 2.47 1.43
C GLU A 50 -1.09 3.80 1.94
N TYR A 51 0.20 3.83 2.31
CA TYR A 51 0.90 5.05 2.69
C TYR A 51 1.02 6.05 1.54
N LEU A 52 1.41 5.58 0.33
CA LEU A 52 1.48 6.44 -0.86
C LEU A 52 0.13 7.10 -1.19
N LEU A 53 -0.97 6.35 -1.11
CA LEU A 53 -2.32 6.87 -1.37
C LEU A 53 -2.76 7.89 -0.32
N ALA A 54 -2.31 7.74 0.92
CA ALA A 54 -2.54 8.71 1.99
C ALA A 54 -1.62 9.95 1.89
N GLY A 55 -0.67 9.98 0.96
CA GLY A 55 0.35 11.03 0.88
C GLY A 55 1.32 11.00 2.06
N LEU A 56 1.47 9.86 2.73
CA LEU A 56 2.30 9.69 3.91
C LEU A 56 3.62 8.99 3.54
N PRO A 57 4.75 9.38 4.15
CA PRO A 57 6.00 8.62 4.03
C PRO A 57 5.84 7.26 4.73
N LEU A 58 6.50 6.21 4.22
CA LEU A 58 6.60 4.99 5.03
C LEU A 58 7.38 5.32 6.29
N CYS A 59 6.77 5.04 7.43
CA CYS A 59 7.43 5.21 8.71
C CYS A 59 8.73 4.40 8.74
N PRO A 60 9.89 5.02 9.00
CA PRO A 60 11.17 4.31 9.14
C PRO A 60 11.13 3.22 10.20
N ASP A 61 10.27 3.40 11.22
CA ASP A 61 10.06 2.47 12.33
C ASP A 61 9.17 1.28 11.96
N TYR A 62 8.84 1.10 10.67
CA TYR A 62 8.16 -0.10 10.18
C TYR A 62 9.08 -1.33 10.28
N THR A 63 9.11 -1.90 11.47
CA THR A 63 9.79 -3.16 11.80
C THR A 63 8.95 -4.36 11.37
N HIS A 64 9.59 -5.54 11.30
CA HIS A 64 8.92 -6.81 11.01
C HIS A 64 7.79 -7.13 12.01
N GLU A 65 7.87 -6.59 13.23
CA GLU A 65 6.87 -6.79 14.30
C GLU A 65 5.47 -6.31 13.90
N HIS A 66 5.38 -5.31 13.03
CA HIS A 66 4.09 -4.80 12.55
C HIS A 66 3.46 -5.65 11.44
N VAL A 67 4.22 -6.56 10.81
CA VAL A 67 3.75 -7.34 9.65
C VAL A 67 2.54 -8.21 10.01
N ASP A 68 2.52 -8.78 11.22
CA ASP A 68 1.42 -9.63 11.67
C ASP A 68 0.13 -8.84 11.90
N ASP A 69 0.25 -7.62 12.44
CA ASP A 69 -0.90 -6.73 12.62
C ASP A 69 -1.49 -6.31 11.27
N PHE A 70 -0.65 -5.91 10.32
CA PHE A 70 -1.10 -5.62 8.95
C PHE A 70 -1.75 -6.83 8.30
N ARG A 71 -1.18 -8.03 8.46
CA ARG A 71 -1.75 -9.27 7.93
C ARG A 71 -3.15 -9.53 8.48
N ARG A 72 -3.36 -9.38 9.79
CA ARG A 72 -4.67 -9.53 10.44
C ARG A 72 -5.65 -8.47 9.96
N GLN A 73 -5.23 -7.22 9.85
CA GLN A 73 -6.07 -6.12 9.36
C GLN A 73 -6.51 -6.35 7.91
N TYR A 74 -5.59 -6.73 7.02
CA TYR A 74 -5.92 -7.04 5.63
C TYR A 74 -6.86 -8.24 5.52
N ALA A 75 -6.61 -9.32 6.28
CA ALA A 75 -7.49 -10.48 6.30
C ALA A 75 -8.91 -10.10 6.76
N ALA A 76 -9.04 -9.31 7.83
CA ALA A 76 -10.33 -8.84 8.30
C ALA A 76 -11.04 -7.98 7.25
N ARG A 77 -10.35 -7.01 6.64
CA ARG A 77 -10.90 -6.16 5.57
C ARG A 77 -11.39 -6.95 4.36
N ILE A 78 -10.64 -7.98 3.94
CA ILE A 78 -11.03 -8.87 2.84
C ILE A 78 -12.27 -9.66 3.22
N PHE A 79 -12.24 -10.32 4.39
CA PHE A 79 -13.35 -11.12 4.88
C PHE A 79 -14.64 -10.29 4.91
N TRP A 80 -14.64 -9.15 5.59
CA TRP A 80 -15.81 -8.27 5.69
C TRP A 80 -16.33 -7.78 4.33
N LYS A 81 -15.47 -7.63 3.31
CA LYS A 81 -15.92 -7.27 1.95
C LYS A 81 -16.46 -8.44 1.13
N THR A 82 -16.15 -9.68 1.52
CA THR A 82 -16.57 -10.88 0.80
C THR A 82 -17.81 -11.55 1.40
N VAL A 83 -18.10 -11.33 2.69
CA VAL A 83 -19.25 -11.96 3.37
C VAL A 83 -20.39 -10.97 3.67
N ALA A 84 -20.20 -9.67 3.44
CA ALA A 84 -21.22 -8.63 3.58
C ALA A 84 -21.85 -8.24 2.24
#